data_AF-Q8J2X3-F1
#
_entry.id   AF-Q8J2X3-F1
#
_cell.length_a   1.000
_cell.length_b   1.000
_cell.length_c   1.000
_cell.angle_alpha   90.00
_cell.angle_beta   90.00
_cell.angle_gamma   90.00
#
_symmetry.space_group_name_H-M   'P 1'
#
loop_
_entity.id
_entity.type
_entity.pdbx_description
1 polymer ?
#
loop_
_entity_poly.entity_id
_entity_poly.type
_entity_poly.pdbx_seq_one_letter_code
_entity_poly.pdbx_strand_id
1 'polypeptide(L)'
;MLSFKIEKQYSKQWRRNGGDVQMTEYPNVIFIVIDTLRKDYAKPLEGELKKLGFISYENVIAPASWTTPSHASIFTGLYPALHGAHETKTKKDLNVKLNSRVPILSEILLEMGYNTYLFTANPYINPRFGFVGFSKVEDILFMPSGKFRRIIWHLTKNGLWKKVSASF
;
A
#
# COMPACT_ATOMS: atom_id res chain seq x y z
N MET A 1 8.09 -0.82 2.37
CA MET A 1 8.08 -2.30 2.40
C MET A 1 6.83 -2.72 3.12
N LEU A 2 5.83 -3.18 2.38
CA LEU A 2 4.63 -3.80 2.94
C LEU A 2 4.88 -5.30 2.98
N SER A 3 4.77 -5.91 4.16
CA SER A 3 4.85 -7.35 4.33
C SER A 3 3.59 -7.79 5.06
N PHE A 4 2.86 -8.74 4.50
CA PHE A 4 1.64 -9.30 5.07
C PHE A 4 1.99 -10.66 5.66
N LYS A 5 1.50 -10.96 6.85
CA LYS A 5 1.43 -12.32 7.37
C LYS A 5 -0.05 -12.60 7.65
N ILE A 6 -0.58 -13.66 7.08
CA ILE A 6 -1.96 -14.10 7.27
C ILE A 6 -1.93 -15.34 8.16
N GLU A 7 -2.69 -15.32 9.26
CA GLU A 7 -3.03 -16.48 10.08
C GLU A 7 -4.55 -16.49 10.23
N LYS A 8 -5.25 -17.62 10.05
CA LYS A 8 -6.71 -17.71 10.24
C LYS A 8 -7.02 -18.40 11.57
N GLN A 9 -7.98 -17.88 12.34
CA GLN A 9 -8.69 -18.68 13.34
C GLN A 9 -9.84 -19.43 12.64
N TYR A 10 -9.92 -20.74 12.87
CA TYR A 10 -10.96 -21.60 12.32
C TYR A 10 -12.34 -21.25 12.90
N SER A 11 -13.26 -20.74 12.08
CA SER A 11 -14.69 -20.76 12.42
C SER A 11 -15.36 -21.98 11.74
N LYS A 12 -15.84 -22.92 12.56
CA LYS A 12 -16.65 -24.05 12.10
C LYS A 12 -18.00 -23.52 11.61
N GLN A 13 -18.25 -23.54 10.31
CA GLN A 13 -19.60 -23.33 9.77
C GLN A 13 -20.21 -24.68 9.39
N TRP A 14 -21.33 -25.01 10.03
CA TRP A 14 -21.99 -26.30 9.96
C TRP A 14 -22.83 -26.40 8.68
N ARG A 15 -22.40 -27.19 7.70
CA ARG A 15 -23.25 -27.64 6.58
C ARG A 15 -23.76 -29.04 6.89
N ARG A 16 -25.07 -29.15 7.15
CA ARG A 16 -25.78 -30.41 7.36
C ARG A 16 -26.09 -30.99 5.98
N ASN A 17 -25.26 -31.93 5.51
CA ASN A 17 -25.58 -33.03 4.57
C ASN A 17 -24.30 -33.83 4.31
N GLY A 18 -24.34 -35.13 4.56
CA GLY A 18 -23.18 -36.03 4.63
C GLY A 18 -22.47 -36.28 3.29
N GLY A 19 -21.62 -35.35 2.88
CA GLY A 19 -20.52 -35.56 1.96
C GLY A 19 -19.24 -35.02 2.60
N ASP A 20 -18.10 -35.67 2.36
CA ASP A 20 -16.81 -35.25 2.90
C ASP A 20 -16.59 -33.75 2.63
N VAL A 21 -16.40 -32.99 3.71
CA VAL A 21 -16.05 -31.57 3.62
C VAL A 21 -14.64 -31.50 3.02
N GLN A 22 -14.55 -31.24 1.72
CA GLN A 22 -13.32 -30.80 1.09
C GLN A 22 -12.92 -29.47 1.75
N MET A 23 -12.01 -29.56 2.72
CA MET A 23 -11.34 -28.42 3.32
C MET A 23 -10.47 -27.78 2.24
N THR A 24 -11.03 -26.84 1.47
CA THR A 24 -10.22 -26.00 0.60
C THR A 24 -9.42 -25.08 1.51
N GLU A 25 -8.17 -25.43 1.81
CA GLU A 25 -7.24 -24.51 2.45
C GLU A 25 -7.00 -23.34 1.49
N TYR A 26 -7.61 -22.21 1.81
CA TYR A 26 -7.36 -20.98 1.07
C TYR A 26 -5.92 -20.51 1.33
N PRO A 27 -5.17 -20.08 0.31
CA PRO A 27 -3.78 -19.69 0.49
C PRO A 27 -3.65 -18.38 1.27
N ASN A 28 -2.53 -18.25 1.99
CA ASN A 28 -2.07 -16.95 2.49
C ASN A 28 -1.61 -16.09 1.31
N VAL A 29 -1.94 -14.79 1.37
CA VAL A 29 -1.62 -13.82 0.33
C VAL A 29 -0.72 -12.74 0.91
N ILE A 30 0.41 -12.49 0.27
CA ILE A 30 1.34 -11.43 0.65
C ILE A 30 1.40 -10.40 -0.46
N PHE A 31 1.03 -9.15 -0.14
CA PHE A 31 1.05 -8.06 -1.10
C PHE A 31 2.19 -7.07 -0.79
N ILE A 32 3.19 -6.98 -1.67
CA ILE A 32 4.36 -6.13 -1.43
C ILE A 32 4.34 -4.97 -2.42
N VAL A 33 4.31 -3.74 -1.89
CA VAL A 33 4.44 -2.52 -2.69
C VAL A 33 5.73 -1.80 -2.35
N ILE A 34 6.46 -1.43 -3.40
CA ILE A 34 7.58 -0.49 -3.34
C ILE A 34 7.09 0.80 -4.00
N ASP A 35 6.77 1.79 -3.18
CA ASP A 35 6.25 3.05 -3.68
C ASP A 35 7.33 3.81 -4.45
N THR A 36 6.92 4.50 -5.51
CA THR A 36 7.78 5.30 -6.41
C THR A 36 8.87 4.53 -7.18
N LEU A 37 8.82 3.20 -7.25
CA LEU A 37 9.80 2.41 -8.00
C LEU A 37 9.59 2.56 -9.52
N ARG A 38 10.62 3.04 -10.22
CA ARG A 38 10.64 3.16 -11.67
C ARG A 38 11.12 1.85 -12.31
N LYS A 39 10.51 1.43 -13.42
CA LYS A 39 10.78 0.13 -14.08
C LYS A 39 12.26 -0.08 -14.43
N ASP A 40 12.95 0.94 -14.91
CA ASP A 40 14.37 0.84 -15.27
C ASP A 40 15.30 0.62 -14.06
N TYR A 41 14.89 1.05 -12.86
CA TYR A 41 15.58 0.77 -11.59
C TYR A 41 15.14 -0.54 -10.93
N ALA A 42 14.08 -1.19 -11.42
CA ALA A 42 13.57 -2.44 -10.86
C ALA A 42 14.37 -3.68 -11.27
N LYS A 43 15.20 -3.61 -12.32
CA LYS A 43 15.91 -4.76 -12.91
C LYS A 43 16.69 -5.63 -11.91
N PRO A 44 17.47 -5.08 -10.96
CA PRO A 44 18.17 -5.92 -9.98
C PRO A 44 17.20 -6.70 -9.09
N LEU A 45 16.12 -6.05 -8.64
CA LEU A 45 15.09 -6.67 -7.82
C LEU A 45 14.34 -7.76 -8.59
N GLU A 46 13.96 -7.50 -9.85
CA GLU A 46 13.33 -8.49 -10.73
C GLU A 46 14.20 -9.73 -10.90
N GLY A 47 15.52 -9.55 -11.02
CA GLY A 47 16.49 -10.64 -11.09
C GLY A 47 16.47 -11.54 -9.85
N GLU A 48 16.46 -10.96 -8.65
CA GLU A 48 16.37 -11.73 -7.40
C GLU A 48 15.00 -12.39 -7.20
N LEU A 49 13.91 -11.68 -7.49
CA LEU A 49 12.56 -12.22 -7.37
C LEU A 49 12.33 -13.40 -8.34
N LYS A 50 12.89 -13.34 -9.55
CA LYS A 50 12.81 -14.44 -10.51
C LYS A 50 13.49 -15.72 -9.98
N LYS A 51 14.60 -15.60 -9.24
CA LYS A 51 15.25 -16.75 -8.58
C LYS A 51 14.37 -17.39 -7.50
N LEU A 52 13.49 -16.59 -6.88
CA LEU A 52 12.50 -17.05 -5.91
C LEU A 52 11.21 -17.60 -6.57
N GLY A 53 11.15 -17.66 -7.91
CA GLY A 53 10.00 -18.18 -8.64
C GLY A 53 8.90 -17.15 -8.95
N PHE A 54 9.16 -15.85 -8.75
CA PHE A 54 8.19 -14.82 -9.14
C PHE A 54 8.08 -14.69 -10.66
N ILE A 55 6.88 -14.40 -11.12
CA ILE A 55 6.57 -14.13 -12.53
C ILE A 55 6.54 -12.62 -12.75
N SER A 56 7.28 -12.14 -13.76
CA SER A 56 7.30 -10.73 -14.17
C SER A 56 6.31 -10.48 -15.30
N TYR A 57 5.69 -9.29 -15.28
CA TYR A 57 4.83 -8.79 -16.34
C TYR A 57 5.40 -7.45 -16.84
N GLU A 58 5.59 -7.31 -18.16
CA GLU A 58 6.25 -6.12 -18.73
C GLU A 58 5.30 -4.95 -18.97
N ASN A 59 4.03 -5.22 -19.25
CA ASN A 59 3.05 -4.21 -19.64
C ASN A 59 2.06 -3.89 -18.50
N VAL A 60 2.59 -3.53 -17.33
CA VAL A 60 1.79 -3.15 -16.16
C VAL A 60 1.93 -1.65 -15.92
N ILE A 61 0.83 -0.92 -16.11
CA ILE A 61 0.80 0.54 -16.05
C ILE A 61 0.04 0.98 -14.81
N ALA A 62 0.64 1.86 -14.00
CA ALA A 62 0.00 2.43 -12.83
C ALA A 62 -1.22 3.28 -13.25
N PRO A 63 -2.41 3.10 -12.64
CA PRO A 63 -3.62 3.87 -13.00
C PRO A 63 -3.55 5.37 -12.66
N ALA A 64 -2.56 5.79 -11.85
CA ALA A 64 -2.32 7.17 -11.50
C ALA A 64 -0.85 7.44 -11.19
N SER A 65 -0.45 8.71 -11.23
CA SER A 65 0.94 9.17 -11.12
C SER A 65 1.48 9.32 -9.69
N TRP A 66 0.65 9.15 -8.66
CA TRP A 66 1.06 9.30 -7.27
C TRP A 66 0.34 8.36 -6.32
N THR A 67 0.83 8.32 -5.08
CA THR A 67 0.59 7.27 -4.08
C THR A 67 -0.89 6.96 -3.87
N THR A 68 -1.69 7.91 -3.37
CA THR A 68 -3.07 7.62 -2.95
C THR A 68 -3.95 7.07 -4.07
N PRO A 69 -4.08 7.72 -5.24
CA PRO A 69 -4.93 7.18 -6.30
C PRO A 69 -4.40 5.86 -6.87
N SER A 70 -3.08 5.68 -6.98
CA SER A 70 -2.50 4.43 -7.49
C SER A 70 -2.78 3.25 -6.56
N HIS A 71 -2.57 3.43 -5.25
CA HIS A 71 -2.88 2.40 -4.25
C HIS A 71 -4.38 2.14 -4.16
N ALA A 72 -5.21 3.18 -4.24
CA ALA A 72 -6.65 3.02 -4.27
C ALA A 72 -7.11 2.12 -5.43
N SER A 73 -6.54 2.28 -6.62
CA SER A 73 -6.84 1.42 -7.76
C SER A 73 -6.41 -0.03 -7.53
N ILE A 74 -5.24 -0.25 -6.91
CA ILE A 74 -4.77 -1.59 -6.53
C ILE A 74 -5.76 -2.29 -5.58
N PHE A 75 -6.22 -1.58 -4.55
CA PHE A 75 -7.09 -2.17 -3.53
C PHE A 75 -8.56 -2.27 -3.95
N THR A 76 -9.00 -1.56 -4.99
CA THR A 76 -10.39 -1.59 -5.47
C THR A 76 -10.57 -2.32 -6.80
N GLY A 77 -9.51 -2.47 -7.59
CA GLY A 77 -9.59 -2.89 -8.99
C GLY A 77 -10.23 -1.85 -9.91
N LEU A 78 -10.44 -0.61 -9.45
CA LEU A 78 -11.12 0.45 -10.19
C LEU A 78 -10.15 1.57 -10.60
N TYR A 79 -10.54 2.37 -11.59
CA TYR A 79 -9.79 3.58 -11.95
C TYR A 79 -10.07 4.75 -10.98
N PRO A 80 -9.18 5.77 -10.92
CA PRO A 80 -9.31 6.97 -10.08
C PRO A 80 -10.70 7.61 -10.07
N ALA A 81 -11.29 7.79 -11.25
CA ALA A 81 -12.61 8.39 -11.39
C ALA A 81 -13.72 7.57 -10.70
N LEU A 82 -13.56 6.25 -10.59
CA LEU A 82 -14.57 5.34 -10.04
C LEU A 82 -14.41 5.12 -8.54
N HIS A 83 -13.18 4.92 -8.03
CA HIS A 83 -12.96 4.81 -6.57
C HIS A 83 -12.93 6.16 -5.85
N GLY A 84 -12.95 7.28 -6.59
CA GLY A 84 -13.14 8.63 -6.06
C GLY A 84 -11.88 9.30 -5.51
N ALA A 85 -10.76 8.57 -5.38
CA ALA A 85 -9.45 9.19 -5.15
C ALA A 85 -8.94 9.71 -6.50
N HIS A 86 -9.49 10.83 -6.94
CA HIS A 86 -9.17 11.50 -8.19
C HIS A 86 -8.94 12.98 -7.93
N GLU A 87 -7.87 13.53 -8.49
CA GLU A 87 -7.58 14.96 -8.39
C GLU A 87 -8.50 15.75 -9.32
N THR A 88 -9.02 16.85 -8.80
CA THR A 88 -9.81 17.81 -9.58
C THR A 88 -9.32 19.23 -9.32
N LYS A 89 -9.93 20.23 -9.96
CA LYS A 89 -9.63 21.64 -9.67
C LYS A 89 -9.85 21.99 -8.19
N THR A 90 -10.78 21.32 -7.52
CA THR A 90 -11.19 21.60 -6.13
C THR A 90 -10.76 20.54 -5.11
N LYS A 91 -10.20 19.41 -5.57
CA LYS A 91 -9.77 18.29 -4.72
C LYS A 91 -8.33 17.92 -5.05
N LYS A 92 -7.40 18.26 -4.14
CA LYS A 92 -5.95 18.04 -4.29
C LYS A 92 -5.30 17.64 -2.96
N ASP A 93 -4.08 17.12 -3.05
CA ASP A 93 -3.23 16.80 -1.90
C ASP A 93 -3.95 15.91 -0.87
N LEU A 94 -3.92 16.29 0.41
CA LEU A 94 -4.52 15.54 1.52
C LEU A 94 -6.05 15.39 1.41
N ASN A 95 -6.71 16.09 0.49
CA ASN A 95 -8.15 15.95 0.25
C ASN A 95 -8.46 14.81 -0.72
N VAL A 96 -7.45 14.24 -1.39
CA VAL A 96 -7.62 13.13 -2.33
C VAL A 96 -7.62 11.82 -1.55
N LYS A 97 -8.80 11.21 -1.46
CA LYS A 97 -9.06 9.97 -0.71
C LYS A 97 -10.15 9.15 -1.37
N LEU A 98 -10.19 7.85 -1.06
CA LEU A 98 -11.21 6.93 -1.55
C LEU A 98 -12.60 7.35 -1.08
N ASN A 99 -13.61 7.04 -1.89
CA ASN A 99 -15.01 7.13 -1.51
C ASN A 99 -15.35 5.96 -0.57
N SER A 100 -15.91 6.25 0.61
CA SER A 100 -16.24 5.24 1.62
C SER A 100 -17.31 4.23 1.20
N ARG A 101 -17.97 4.43 0.06
CA ARG A 101 -18.95 3.51 -0.51
C ARG A 101 -18.33 2.43 -1.41
N VAL A 102 -17.03 2.53 -1.71
CA VAL A 102 -16.34 1.60 -2.58
C VAL A 102 -15.61 0.58 -1.69
N PRO A 103 -16.02 -0.70 -1.69
CA PRO A 103 -15.35 -1.71 -0.90
C PRO A 103 -13.93 -1.90 -1.40
N ILE A 104 -13.01 -2.16 -0.48
CA ILE A 104 -11.62 -2.46 -0.82
C ILE A 104 -11.27 -3.90 -0.49
N LEU A 105 -10.21 -4.42 -1.12
CA LEU A 105 -9.79 -5.81 -1.05
C LEU A 105 -9.62 -6.31 0.39
N SER A 106 -9.14 -5.47 1.31
CA SER A 106 -9.00 -5.83 2.73
C SER A 106 -10.34 -6.09 3.41
N GLU A 107 -11.39 -5.32 3.10
CA GLU A 107 -12.74 -5.56 3.62
C GLU A 107 -13.32 -6.86 3.06
N ILE A 108 -13.17 -7.09 1.75
CA ILE A 108 -13.63 -8.31 1.08
C ILE A 108 -12.93 -9.55 1.69
N LEU A 109 -11.62 -9.50 1.87
CA LEU A 109 -10.86 -10.60 2.49
C LEU A 109 -11.28 -10.84 3.94
N LEU A 110 -11.53 -9.77 4.71
CA LEU A 110 -12.01 -9.87 6.08
C LEU A 110 -13.39 -10.55 6.14
N GLU A 111 -14.31 -10.20 5.24
CA GLU A 111 -15.63 -10.87 5.12
C GLU A 111 -15.51 -12.35 4.75
N MET A 112 -14.48 -12.72 3.98
CA MET A 112 -14.13 -14.12 3.68
C MET A 112 -13.40 -14.83 4.85
N GLY A 113 -13.26 -14.16 5.99
CA GLY A 113 -12.70 -14.66 7.24
C GLY A 113 -11.17 -14.56 7.33
N TYR A 114 -10.49 -13.88 6.40
CA TYR A 114 -9.05 -13.66 6.51
C TYR A 114 -8.74 -12.66 7.62
N ASN A 115 -7.64 -12.87 8.33
CA ASN A 115 -7.05 -11.80 9.14
C ASN A 115 -6.18 -10.92 8.24
N THR A 116 -6.43 -9.61 8.26
CA THR A 116 -5.82 -8.64 7.36
C THR A 116 -4.90 -7.70 8.15
N TYR A 117 -3.64 -7.60 7.73
CA TYR A 117 -2.62 -6.79 8.41
C TYR A 117 -2.02 -5.79 7.44
N LEU A 118 -1.87 -4.53 7.85
CA LEU A 118 -1.23 -3.48 7.06
C LEU A 118 0.05 -3.01 7.77
N PHE A 119 1.18 -3.10 7.09
CA PHE A 119 2.46 -2.57 7.57
C PHE A 119 2.96 -1.52 6.59
N THR A 120 2.88 -0.25 6.94
CA THR A 120 3.12 0.85 5.99
C THR A 120 4.21 1.78 6.52
N ALA A 121 5.11 2.22 5.64
CA ALA A 121 6.00 3.35 5.89
C ALA A 121 5.52 4.59 5.13
N ASN A 122 4.25 4.61 4.70
CA ASN A 122 3.71 5.63 3.82
C ASN A 122 2.58 6.39 4.51
N PRO A 123 2.73 7.71 4.73
CA PRO A 123 1.75 8.51 5.46
C PRO A 123 0.43 8.70 4.71
N TYR A 124 0.34 8.31 3.43
CA TYR A 124 -0.90 8.34 2.66
C TYR A 124 -1.70 7.04 2.73
N ILE A 125 -1.11 5.95 3.26
CA ILE A 125 -1.76 4.65 3.32
C ILE A 125 -2.24 4.39 4.74
N ASN A 126 -3.41 4.95 5.07
CA ASN A 126 -4.07 4.77 6.36
C ASN A 126 -5.58 5.10 6.24
N PRO A 127 -6.38 4.84 7.30
CA PRO A 127 -7.82 5.06 7.27
C PRO A 127 -8.27 6.48 6.90
N ARG A 128 -7.48 7.53 7.16
CA ARG A 128 -7.81 8.92 6.76
C ARG A 128 -8.02 9.05 5.26
N PHE A 129 -7.31 8.24 4.47
CA PHE A 129 -7.37 8.23 3.02
C PHE A 129 -8.33 7.16 2.47
N GLY A 130 -9.00 6.39 3.34
CA GLY A 130 -9.96 5.35 2.98
C GLY A 130 -9.37 3.95 2.87
N PHE A 131 -8.14 3.72 3.34
CA PHE A 131 -7.57 2.38 3.46
C PHE A 131 -7.99 1.76 4.80
N VAL A 132 -9.12 1.05 4.78
CA VAL A 132 -9.80 0.45 5.95
C VAL A 132 -9.86 -1.09 5.86
N GLY A 133 -10.62 -1.77 6.73
CA GLY A 133 -10.79 -3.22 6.64
C GLY A 133 -9.56 -4.06 7.03
N PHE A 134 -8.57 -3.45 7.68
CA PHE A 134 -7.42 -4.17 8.24
C PHE A 134 -7.66 -4.48 9.72
N SER A 135 -7.55 -5.75 10.11
CA SER A 135 -7.59 -6.18 11.51
C SER A 135 -6.50 -5.51 12.35
N LYS A 136 -5.35 -5.19 11.74
CA LYS A 136 -4.25 -4.47 12.39
C LYS A 136 -3.51 -3.57 11.39
N VAL A 137 -3.16 -2.37 11.82
CA VAL A 137 -2.35 -1.41 11.06
C VAL A 137 -1.13 -1.02 11.87
N GLU A 138 0.05 -1.14 11.28
CA GLU A 138 1.34 -0.75 11.86
C GLU A 138 2.01 0.27 10.94
N ASP A 139 2.19 1.49 11.45
CA ASP A 139 3.03 2.50 10.80
C ASP A 139 4.48 2.27 11.21
N ILE A 140 5.26 1.80 10.25
CA ILE A 140 6.68 1.46 10.40
C ILE A 140 7.58 2.56 9.82
N LEU A 141 7.03 3.73 9.45
CA LEU A 141 7.86 4.87 9.10
C LEU A 141 8.70 5.23 10.32
N PHE A 142 9.96 4.80 10.29
CA PHE A 142 10.95 5.18 11.27
C PHE A 142 11.21 6.69 11.13
N MET A 143 10.45 7.48 11.88
CA MET A 143 10.84 8.82 12.23
C MET A 143 11.64 8.68 13.52
N PRO A 144 12.98 8.77 13.48
CA PRO A 144 13.78 8.61 14.68
C PRO A 144 13.28 9.62 15.73
N SER A 145 12.85 9.12 16.89
CA SER A 145 12.47 9.96 18.01
C SER A 145 13.71 10.68 18.54
N GLY A 146 13.86 11.96 18.18
CA GLY A 146 14.98 12.81 18.59
C GLY A 146 15.07 14.10 17.77
N LYS A 147 15.82 15.10 18.26
CA LYS A 147 16.07 16.35 17.51
C LYS A 147 16.97 16.08 16.31
N PHE A 148 16.40 15.86 15.13
CA PHE A 148 17.16 15.84 13.89
C PHE A 148 17.35 17.26 13.37
N ARG A 149 18.61 17.70 13.29
CA ARG A 149 18.94 18.93 12.56
C ARG A 149 18.75 18.69 11.08
N ARG A 150 17.69 19.25 10.50
CA ARG A 150 17.52 19.27 9.04
C ARG A 150 18.65 20.10 8.45
N ILE A 151 19.59 19.45 7.78
CA ILE A 151 20.63 20.15 7.02
C ILE A 151 20.01 20.55 5.68
N ILE A 152 19.70 21.84 5.55
CA ILE A 152 19.18 22.40 4.30
C ILE A 152 20.37 23.01 3.57
N TRP A 153 20.59 22.61 2.33
CA TRP A 153 21.55 23.26 1.45
C TRP A 153 20.79 24.21 0.54
N HIS A 154 21.25 25.44 0.43
CA HIS A 154 20.71 26.42 -0.50
C HIS A 154 21.80 26.84 -1.49
N LEU A 155 21.46 26.83 -2.78
CA LEU A 155 22.34 27.29 -3.85
C LEU A 155 22.33 28.82 -3.88
N THR A 156 23.48 29.44 -3.62
CA THR A 156 23.61 30.90 -3.65
C THR A 156 23.62 31.43 -5.09
N LYS A 157 23.32 32.71 -5.27
CA LYS A 157 23.36 33.39 -6.58
C LYS A 157 24.72 33.29 -7.30
N ASN A 158 25.79 32.96 -6.57
CA ASN A 158 27.15 32.82 -7.10
C ASN A 158 27.50 31.35 -7.41
N GLY A 159 26.52 30.44 -7.43
CA GLY A 159 26.71 29.02 -7.77
C GLY A 159 27.31 28.16 -6.65
N LEU A 160 27.54 28.71 -5.46
CA LEU A 160 28.09 27.98 -4.31
C LEU A 160 26.97 27.46 -3.40
N TRP A 161 27.11 26.22 -2.92
CA TRP A 161 26.20 25.61 -1.95
C TRP A 161 26.50 26.12 -0.54
N LYS A 162 25.51 26.70 0.14
CA LYS A 162 25.61 27.16 1.52
C LYS A 162 24.74 26.29 2.44
N LYS A 163 25.34 25.81 3.53
CA LYS A 163 24.66 25.07 4.60
C LYS A 163 23.81 26.03 5.43
N VAL A 164 22.53 25.72 5.59
CA VAL A 164 21.61 26.41 6.51
C VAL A 164 21.15 25.39 7.54
N SER A 165 21.58 25.55 8.79
CA SER A 165 21.05 24.74 9.89
C SER A 165 19.73 25.34 10.36
N ALA A 166 18.63 24.65 10.12
CA ALA A 166 17.37 24.96 10.77
C ALA A 166 17.22 24.03 11.98
N SER A 167 17.07 24.62 13.16
CA SER A 167 16.64 23.91 14.37
C SER A 167 15.12 23.99 14.41
N PHE A 168 14.43 22.85 14.41
CA PHE A 168 13.02 22.74 14.77
C PHE A 168 12.93 22.07 16.14
#